data_AF-M2AHJ0-F1
#
_entry.id   AF-M2AHJ0-F1
#
_cell.length_a   1.000
_cell.length_b   1.000
_cell.length_c   1.000
_cell.angle_alpha   90.00
_cell.angle_beta   90.00
_cell.angle_gamma   90.00
#
_symmetry.space_group_name_H-M   'P 1'
#
loop_
_entity.id
_entity.type
_entity.pdbx_description
1 polymer ?
#
loop_
_entity_poly.entity_id
_entity_poly.type
_entity_poly.pdbx_seq_one_letter_code
_entity_poly.pdbx_strand_id
1 'polypeptide(L)'
;MMLWQTAISIALSVVVRSDQRETCSLAIGPMAVMPSFQRQGVASQLVRVIIERAEAAGESFLAVAGHPEFYTRFGFQPSLDFGVQHCFEGMPDDVFFLQSLQKTFPGHFANGRLVYSSVFGRQDRFA
;
A
#
# COMPACT_ATOMS: atom_id res chain seq x y z
N MET A 1 15.05 19.89 -23.57
CA MET A 1 15.69 19.67 -22.27
C MET A 1 14.82 18.69 -21.49
N MET A 2 15.16 17.41 -21.55
CA MET A 2 14.32 16.30 -21.08
C MET A 2 14.49 16.14 -19.57
N LEU A 3 13.41 16.31 -18.81
CA LEU A 3 13.36 16.15 -17.35
C LEU A 3 13.53 14.66 -17.02
N TRP A 4 14.72 14.27 -16.56
CA TRP A 4 14.91 12.95 -15.99
C TRP A 4 14.10 12.86 -14.68
N GLN A 5 13.17 11.91 -14.60
CA GLN A 5 12.37 11.69 -13.39
C GLN A 5 13.28 11.24 -12.25
N THR A 6 13.44 12.10 -11.24
CA THR A 6 14.26 11.86 -10.04
C THR A 6 13.72 10.72 -9.17
N ALA A 7 12.42 10.47 -9.26
CA ALA A 7 11.73 9.40 -8.56
C ALA A 7 10.40 9.06 -9.26
N ILE A 8 9.97 7.81 -9.15
CA ILE A 8 8.71 7.31 -9.71
C ILE A 8 7.95 6.54 -8.62
N SER A 9 6.64 6.75 -8.60
CA SER A 9 5.70 5.91 -7.86
C SER A 9 4.42 5.80 -8.67
N ILE A 10 3.83 4.61 -8.69
CA ILE A 10 2.51 4.36 -9.26
C ILE A 10 1.57 3.96 -8.11
N ALA A 11 0.30 4.34 -8.20
CA ALA A 11 -0.77 3.82 -7.36
C ALA A 11 -1.72 3.02 -8.25
N LEU A 12 -2.05 1.79 -7.84
CA LEU A 12 -2.88 0.85 -8.59
C LEU A 12 -3.98 0.31 -7.69
N SER A 13 -5.07 -0.20 -8.28
CA SER A 13 -6.19 -0.73 -7.48
C SER A 13 -5.78 -1.92 -6.62
N VAL A 14 -6.31 -1.94 -5.40
CA VAL A 14 -6.22 -3.04 -4.44
C VAL A 14 -7.59 -3.26 -3.80
N VAL A 15 -7.89 -4.49 -3.45
CA VAL A 15 -9.14 -4.86 -2.80
C VAL A 15 -8.81 -5.65 -1.55
N VAL A 16 -9.42 -5.28 -0.43
CA VAL A 16 -9.51 -6.18 0.73
C VAL A 16 -10.79 -6.98 0.58
N ARG A 17 -10.66 -8.30 0.40
CA ARG A 17 -11.77 -9.25 0.35
C ARG A 17 -11.94 -9.91 1.72
N SER A 18 -13.12 -9.78 2.31
CA SER A 18 -13.51 -10.48 3.54
C SER A 18 -14.74 -11.36 3.27
N ASP A 19 -15.09 -12.24 4.21
CA ASP A 19 -16.19 -13.20 4.06
C ASP A 19 -17.55 -12.56 3.70
N GLN A 20 -17.75 -11.27 4.02
CA GLN A 20 -19.03 -10.58 3.80
C GLN A 20 -18.95 -9.33 2.91
N ARG A 21 -17.75 -8.78 2.63
CA ARG A 21 -17.59 -7.54 1.87
C ARG A 21 -16.25 -7.46 1.13
N GLU A 22 -16.28 -6.81 -0.02
CA GLU A 22 -15.09 -6.28 -0.69
C GLU A 22 -14.97 -4.78 -0.40
N THR A 23 -13.76 -4.33 -0.07
CA THR A 23 -13.44 -2.90 0.08
C THR A 23 -12.32 -2.55 -0.89
N CYS A 24 -12.65 -1.77 -1.92
CA CYS A 24 -11.70 -1.30 -2.92
C CYS A 24 -10.95 -0.07 -2.41
N SER A 25 -9.67 0.03 -2.79
CA SER A 25 -8.82 1.19 -2.54
C SER A 25 -7.57 1.17 -3.42
N LEU A 26 -6.52 1.90 -3.05
CA LEU A 26 -5.25 1.95 -3.79
C LEU A 26 -4.09 1.27 -3.05
N ALA A 27 -3.26 0.56 -3.80
CA ALA A 27 -1.94 0.11 -3.37
C ALA A 27 -0.85 1.00 -3.99
N ILE A 28 0.14 1.35 -3.17
CA ILE A 28 1.32 2.10 -3.59
C ILE A 28 2.39 1.11 -4.06
N GLY A 29 2.85 1.23 -5.31
CA GLY A 29 3.98 0.47 -5.82
C GLY A 29 4.06 0.36 -7.34
N PRO A 30 5.27 0.12 -7.89
CA PRO A 30 6.56 0.21 -7.21
C PRO A 30 6.91 1.67 -6.90
N MET A 31 7.77 1.88 -5.90
CA MET A 31 8.35 3.19 -5.57
C MET A 31 9.86 3.13 -5.73
N ALA A 32 10.42 4.05 -6.51
CA ALA A 32 11.85 4.10 -6.77
C ALA A 32 12.36 5.55 -6.76
N VAL A 33 13.54 5.74 -6.17
CA VAL A 33 14.31 6.99 -6.21
C VAL A 33 15.69 6.66 -6.73
N MET A 34 16.17 7.45 -7.69
CA MET A 34 17.50 7.27 -8.25
C MET A 34 18.57 7.34 -7.15
N PRO A 35 19.61 6.48 -7.13
CA PRO A 35 20.54 6.37 -6.01
C PRO A 35 21.15 7.70 -5.53
N SER A 36 21.50 8.59 -6.45
CA SER A 36 22.06 9.92 -6.15
C SER A 36 21.10 10.87 -5.41
N PHE A 37 19.81 10.53 -5.35
CA PHE A 37 18.74 11.29 -4.71
C PHE A 37 18.10 10.57 -3.51
N GLN A 38 18.61 9.38 -3.16
CA GLN A 38 18.17 8.65 -1.97
C GLN A 38 18.65 9.37 -0.70
N ARG A 39 17.99 9.06 0.42
CA ARG A 39 18.28 9.64 1.76
C ARG A 39 18.12 11.17 1.86
N GLN A 40 17.60 11.83 0.83
CA GLN A 40 17.29 13.27 0.81
C GLN A 40 15.80 13.58 1.06
N GLY A 41 15.01 12.57 1.43
CA GLY A 41 13.58 12.72 1.72
C GLY A 41 12.65 12.71 0.50
N VAL A 42 13.17 12.48 -0.72
CA VAL A 42 12.37 12.44 -1.97
C VAL A 42 11.22 11.43 -1.88
N ALA A 43 11.51 10.17 -1.51
CA ALA A 43 10.47 9.15 -1.35
C ALA A 43 9.45 9.54 -0.27
N SER A 44 9.88 10.22 0.79
CA SER A 44 8.97 10.70 1.84
C SER A 44 7.99 11.74 1.33
N GLN A 45 8.46 12.67 0.49
CA GLN A 45 7.58 13.67 -0.13
C GLN A 45 6.59 13.01 -1.09
N LEU A 46 7.03 12.02 -1.86
CA LEU A 46 6.13 11.26 -2.73
C LEU A 46 5.02 10.56 -1.93
N VAL A 47 5.36 9.87 -0.84
CA VAL A 47 4.35 9.21 0.01
C VAL A 47 3.32 10.22 0.53
N ARG A 48 3.77 11.38 1.03
CA ARG A 48 2.85 12.43 1.53
C ARG A 48 1.90 12.92 0.45
N VAL A 49 2.41 13.21 -0.75
CA VAL A 49 1.58 13.66 -1.87
C VAL A 49 0.59 12.57 -2.31
N ILE A 50 0.97 11.30 -2.26
CA ILE A 50 0.07 10.18 -2.56
C ILE A 50 -1.05 10.10 -1.52
N ILE A 51 -0.72 10.21 -0.23
CA ILE A 51 -1.70 10.23 0.87
C ILE A 51 -2.69 11.39 0.67
N GLU A 52 -2.19 12.61 0.51
CA GLU A 52 -3.02 13.81 0.30
C GLU A 52 -3.96 13.66 -0.89
N ARG A 53 -3.48 13.09 -2.00
CA ARG A 53 -4.31 12.86 -3.20
C ARG A 53 -5.34 11.77 -3.01
N ALA A 54 -4.99 10.68 -2.33
CA ALA A 54 -5.91 9.58 -2.05
C ALA A 54 -7.02 10.02 -1.08
N GLU A 55 -6.67 10.82 -0.07
CA GLU A 55 -7.65 11.45 0.84
C GLU A 55 -8.60 12.37 0.06
N ALA A 56 -8.07 13.23 -0.80
CA ALA A 56 -8.87 14.14 -1.63
C ALA A 56 -9.77 13.39 -2.64
N ALA A 57 -9.37 12.20 -3.08
CA ALA A 57 -10.15 11.32 -3.94
C ALA A 57 -11.22 10.51 -3.19
N GLY A 58 -11.24 10.56 -1.85
CA GLY A 58 -12.18 9.82 -1.03
C GLY A 58 -11.87 8.33 -0.91
N GLU A 59 -10.61 7.93 -1.13
CA GLU A 59 -10.17 6.56 -0.91
C GLU A 59 -10.33 6.17 0.56
N SER A 60 -10.57 4.88 0.82
CA SER A 60 -10.82 4.40 2.19
C SER A 60 -9.52 4.10 2.94
N PHE A 61 -8.53 3.57 2.23
CA PHE A 61 -7.20 3.28 2.75
C PHE A 61 -6.11 3.28 1.66
N LEU A 62 -4.85 3.18 2.08
CA LEU A 62 -3.73 2.85 1.21
C LEU A 62 -3.10 1.55 1.66
N ALA A 63 -2.74 0.68 0.70
CA ALA A 63 -1.93 -0.50 0.97
C ALA A 63 -0.51 -0.34 0.42
N VAL A 64 0.45 -0.99 1.05
CA VAL A 64 1.82 -1.04 0.53
C VAL A 64 2.53 -2.32 0.97
N ALA A 65 3.41 -2.82 0.11
CA ALA A 65 4.38 -3.85 0.46
C ALA A 65 5.78 -3.21 0.51
N GLY A 66 6.49 -3.31 1.64
CA GLY A 66 7.84 -2.75 1.77
C GLY A 66 8.40 -2.75 3.19
N HIS A 67 9.38 -1.88 3.46
CA HIS A 67 10.12 -1.90 4.72
C HIS A 67 9.37 -1.20 5.88
N PRO A 68 9.20 -1.86 7.04
CA PRO A 68 8.46 -1.31 8.19
C PRO A 68 8.94 0.06 8.64
N GLU A 69 10.25 0.25 8.79
CA GLU A 69 10.86 1.51 9.27
C GLU A 69 10.55 2.70 8.36
N PHE A 70 10.31 2.45 7.07
CA PHE A 70 10.05 3.51 6.11
C PHE A 70 8.58 3.93 6.10
N TYR A 71 7.64 2.98 6.18
CA TYR A 71 6.21 3.28 6.01
C TYR A 71 5.50 3.67 7.31
N THR A 72 5.93 3.12 8.46
CA THR A 72 5.31 3.39 9.76
C THR A 72 5.30 4.87 10.14
N ARG A 73 6.32 5.64 9.74
CA ARG A 73 6.39 7.10 9.96
C ARG A 73 5.30 7.93 9.24
N PHE A 74 4.54 7.33 8.33
CA PHE A 74 3.42 7.98 7.64
C PHE A 74 2.05 7.49 8.14
N GLY A 75 2.00 6.68 9.20
CA GLY A 75 0.75 6.15 9.75
C GLY A 75 0.32 4.82 9.14
N PHE A 76 1.16 4.18 8.34
CA PHE A 76 0.95 2.79 7.92
C PHE A 76 1.17 1.84 9.11
N GLN A 77 0.28 0.87 9.25
CA GLN A 77 0.35 -0.19 10.27
C GLN A 77 0.33 -1.56 9.56
N PRO A 78 0.94 -2.61 10.16
CA PRO A 78 0.91 -3.96 9.60
C PRO A 78 -0.52 -4.37 9.21
N SER A 79 -0.70 -4.98 8.03
CA SER A 79 -2.03 -5.38 7.56
C SER A 79 -2.69 -6.41 8.49
N LEU A 80 -1.87 -7.23 9.16
CA LEU A 80 -2.30 -8.20 10.15
C LEU A 80 -2.99 -7.55 11.37
N ASP A 81 -2.65 -6.31 11.73
CA ASP A 81 -3.31 -5.59 12.84
C ASP A 81 -4.79 -5.34 12.53
N PHE A 82 -5.15 -5.34 11.24
CA PHE A 82 -6.52 -5.21 10.75
C PHE A 82 -7.17 -6.56 10.42
N GLY A 83 -6.52 -7.69 10.70
CA GLY A 83 -6.99 -9.03 10.31
C GLY A 83 -6.85 -9.33 8.81
N VAL A 84 -5.98 -8.59 8.10
CA VAL A 84 -5.80 -8.73 6.64
C VAL A 84 -4.50 -9.46 6.30
N GLN A 85 -4.62 -10.61 5.65
CA GLN A 85 -3.50 -11.41 5.13
C GLN A 85 -3.20 -11.06 3.66
N HIS A 86 -1.99 -11.30 3.18
CA HIS A 86 -1.63 -11.13 1.76
C HIS A 86 -1.69 -12.45 0.99
N CYS A 87 -1.98 -12.37 -0.31
CA CYS A 87 -2.13 -13.55 -1.18
C CYS A 87 -0.85 -13.96 -1.93
N PHE A 88 0.28 -13.28 -1.73
CA PHE A 88 1.56 -13.62 -2.40
C PHE A 88 2.29 -14.77 -1.71
N GLU A 89 2.56 -15.86 -2.43
CA GLU A 89 3.36 -16.98 -1.94
C GLU A 89 4.84 -16.59 -1.77
N GLY A 90 5.50 -17.09 -0.71
CA GLY A 90 6.93 -16.86 -0.47
C GLY A 90 7.31 -15.46 0.03
N MET A 91 6.35 -14.55 0.19
CA MET A 91 6.60 -13.26 0.85
C MET A 91 6.39 -13.35 2.37
N PRO A 92 7.20 -12.63 3.16
CA PRO A 92 6.98 -12.50 4.60
C PRO A 92 5.67 -11.76 4.93
N ASP A 93 5.04 -12.08 6.05
CA ASP A 93 3.80 -11.42 6.47
C ASP A 93 4.01 -9.98 6.97
N ASP A 94 5.22 -9.66 7.44
CA ASP A 94 5.57 -8.40 8.10
C ASP A 94 5.97 -7.27 7.13
N VAL A 95 5.80 -7.48 5.82
CA VAL A 95 6.09 -6.47 4.79
C VAL A 95 4.86 -5.79 4.23
N PHE A 96 3.64 -6.20 4.62
CA PHE A 96 2.39 -5.60 4.13
C PHE A 96 1.77 -4.66 5.15
N PHE A 97 1.39 -3.47 4.70
CA PHE A 97 0.87 -2.41 5.55
C PHE A 97 -0.37 -1.76 4.97
N LEU A 98 -1.24 -1.28 5.85
CA LEU A 98 -2.41 -0.47 5.53
C LEU A 98 -2.33 0.88 6.26
N GLN A 99 -2.77 1.94 5.60
CA GLN A 99 -3.03 3.24 6.23
C GLN A 99 -4.50 3.60 5.99
N SER A 100 -5.25 3.76 7.06
CA SER A 100 -6.60 4.32 6.97
C SER A 100 -6.56 5.78 6.54
N LEU A 101 -7.43 6.16 5.59
CA LEU A 101 -7.60 7.55 5.15
C LEU A 101 -8.92 8.17 5.62
N GLN A 102 -9.80 7.37 6.24
CA GLN A 102 -11.11 7.83 6.69
C GLN A 102 -11.31 7.56 8.18
N LYS A 103 -12.10 8.43 8.82
CA LYS A 103 -12.48 8.25 10.24
C LYS A 103 -13.21 6.93 10.48
N THR A 104 -13.94 6.45 9.49
CA THR A 104 -14.78 5.24 9.56
C THR A 104 -14.14 4.09 8.79
N PHE A 105 -12.86 3.83 9.04
CA PHE A 105 -12.22 2.64 8.50
C PHE A 105 -12.68 1.41 9.29
N PRO A 106 -12.99 0.28 8.63
CA PRO A 106 -13.29 -0.96 9.33
C PRO A 106 -12.09 -1.30 10.22
N GLY A 107 -12.25 -1.13 11.53
CA GLY A 107 -11.18 -1.41 12.50
C GLY A 107 -10.73 -2.86 12.49
N HIS A 108 -11.46 -3.74 11.79
CA HIS A 108 -11.12 -5.13 11.57
C HIS A 108 -11.82 -5.69 10.32
N PHE A 109 -11.09 -6.44 9.50
CA PHE A 109 -11.62 -7.25 8.41
C PHE A 109 -11.54 -8.71 8.83
N ALA A 110 -12.67 -9.29 9.24
CA ALA A 110 -12.72 -10.71 9.60
C ALA A 110 -12.29 -11.57 8.39
N ASN A 111 -11.20 -12.32 8.55
CA ASN A 111 -10.57 -13.14 7.50
C ASN A 111 -10.26 -12.34 6.21
N GLY A 112 -9.81 -11.10 6.35
CA GLY A 112 -9.49 -10.24 5.22
C GLY A 112 -8.31 -10.76 4.39
N ARG A 113 -8.41 -10.64 3.07
CA ARG A 113 -7.34 -10.94 2.10
C ARG A 113 -7.07 -9.72 1.24
N LEU A 114 -5.81 -9.28 1.23
CA LEU A 114 -5.33 -8.20 0.39
C LEU A 114 -5.05 -8.75 -1.02
N VAL A 115 -5.89 -8.34 -1.96
CA VAL A 115 -5.84 -8.73 -3.37
C VAL A 115 -5.46 -7.52 -4.21
N TYR A 116 -4.26 -7.54 -4.76
CA TYR A 116 -3.75 -6.54 -5.69
C TYR A 116 -4.28 -6.78 -7.11
N SER A 117 -4.20 -5.77 -7.96
CA SER A 117 -4.33 -5.96 -9.40
C SER A 117 -3.41 -7.08 -9.91
N SER A 118 -3.85 -7.85 -10.91
CA SER A 118 -3.10 -8.99 -11.47
C SER A 118 -1.75 -8.61 -12.07
N VAL A 119 -1.51 -7.32 -12.35
CA VAL A 119 -0.21 -6.80 -12.81
C VAL A 119 0.92 -6.95 -11.79
N PHE A 120 0.59 -7.15 -10.50
CA PHE A 120 1.56 -7.43 -9.44
C PHE A 120 1.99 -8.91 -9.37
N GLY A 121 1.51 -9.75 -10.29
CA GLY A 121 1.88 -11.15 -10.36
C GLY A 121 0.87 -12.08 -9.68
N ARG A 122 1.33 -13.30 -9.40
CA ARG A 122 0.48 -14.40 -8.91
C ARG A 122 0.14 -14.22 -7.43
N GLN A 123 -1.12 -14.49 -7.08
CA GLN A 123 -1.71 -14.26 -5.76
C GLN A 123 -2.52 -15.48 -5.30
N ASP A 124 -1.83 -16.61 -5.16
CA ASP A 124 -2.38 -17.96 -4.95
C ASP A 124 -1.99 -18.60 -3.62
N ARG A 125 -1.46 -17.84 -2.65
CA ARG A 125 -1.04 -18.36 -1.33
C ARG A 125 -2.10 -19.20 -0.60
N PHE A 126 -3.39 -18.93 -0.86
CA PHE A 126 -4.53 -19.58 -0.22
C PHE A 126 -5.46 -20.30 -1.22
N ALA A 127 -4.96 -20.57 -2.42
CA ALA A 127 -5.69 -21.27 -3.48
C ALA A 127 -5.52 -22.79 -3.37
#